data_AF-A0A7X9BDR9-F1
#
_entry.id   AF-A0A7X9BDR9-F1
#
_cell.length_a   1.000
_cell.length_b   1.000
_cell.length_c   1.000
_cell.angle_alpha   90.00
_cell.angle_beta   90.00
_cell.angle_gamma   90.00
#
_symmetry.space_group_name_H-M   'P 1'
#
loop_
_entity.id
_entity.type
_entity.pdbx_description
1 polymer ?
#
loop_
_entity_poly.entity_id
_entity_poly.type
_entity_poly.pdbx_seq_one_letter_code
_entity_poly.pdbx_strand_id
1 'polypeptide(L)'
;QLKGNLYLSLENVSTRMSRLGKSQLYLGQVMPPEEIVNLVNKVQGEDIQALASEMLKPENFSLATIGPWEDCGNLKKALDGLWN
;
A
#
# COMPACT_ATOMS: atom_id res chain seq x y z
N GLN A 1 4.90 5.39 -12.78
CA GLN A 1 3.44 5.30 -12.53
C GLN A 1 2.95 6.30 -11.48
N LEU A 2 3.50 6.32 -10.25
CA LEU A 2 3.00 7.19 -9.15
C LEU A 2 2.88 8.69 -9.51
N LYS A 3 3.93 9.31 -10.05
CA LYS A 3 3.91 10.71 -10.51
C LYS A 3 2.81 10.98 -11.55
N GLY A 4 2.65 10.09 -12.52
CA GLY A 4 1.64 10.23 -13.59
C GLY A 4 0.22 10.21 -13.03
N ASN A 5 -0.09 9.22 -12.19
CA ASN A 5 -1.39 9.11 -11.53
C ASN A 5 -1.70 10.33 -10.66
N LEU A 6 -0.69 10.87 -9.96
CA LEU A 6 -0.85 12.07 -9.14
C LEU A 6 -1.30 13.27 -9.98
N TYR A 7 -0.64 13.55 -11.11
CA TYR A 7 -1.00 14.70 -11.95
C TYR A 7 -2.35 14.51 -12.64
N LEU A 8 -2.64 13.32 -13.18
CA LEU A 8 -3.94 13.01 -13.78
C LEU A 8 -5.08 13.17 -12.77
N SER A 9 -4.85 12.80 -11.50
CA SER A 9 -5.85 12.95 -10.43
C SER A 9 -6.26 14.41 -10.16
N LEU A 10 -5.43 15.38 -10.56
CA LEU A 10 -5.68 16.80 -10.35
C LEU A 10 -6.58 17.43 -11.42
N GLU A 11 -6.79 16.75 -12.55
CA GLU A 11 -7.66 17.21 -13.65
C GLU A 11 -9.15 17.08 -13.30
N ASN A 12 -9.49 16.15 -12.40
CA ASN A 12 -10.85 15.94 -11.90
C ASN A 12 -11.03 16.63 -10.54
N VAL A 13 -11.98 17.58 -10.47
CA VAL A 13 -12.29 18.36 -9.26
C VAL A 13 -12.71 17.47 -8.08
N SER A 14 -13.50 16.42 -8.32
CA SER A 14 -13.95 15.50 -7.27
C SER A 14 -12.78 14.71 -6.66
N THR A 15 -11.90 14.20 -7.53
CA THR A 15 -10.68 13.49 -7.11
C THR A 15 -9.75 14.42 -6.34
N ARG A 16 -9.55 15.65 -6.84
CA ARG A 16 -8.74 16.68 -6.18
C ARG A 16 -9.29 17.02 -4.78
N MET A 17 -10.58 17.30 -4.66
CA MET A 17 -11.23 17.64 -3.39
C MET A 17 -11.15 16.49 -2.38
N SER A 18 -11.37 15.26 -2.83
CA SER A 18 -11.22 14.06 -1.98
C SER A 18 -9.79 13.93 -1.44
N ARG A 19 -8.78 14.27 -2.25
CA ARG A 19 -7.37 14.25 -1.83
C ARG A 19 -7.09 15.31 -0.78
N LEU A 20 -7.59 16.54 -0.97
CA LEU A 20 -7.44 17.64 0.00
C LEU A 20 -8.05 17.27 1.36
N GLY A 21 -9.29 16.76 1.36
CA GLY A 21 -9.98 16.35 2.59
C GLY A 21 -9.24 15.23 3.32
N LYS A 22 -8.81 14.19 2.62
CA LYS A 22 -8.02 13.09 3.22
C LYS A 22 -6.67 13.57 3.77
N SER A 23 -5.99 14.45 3.06
CA SER A 23 -4.70 15.00 3.50
C SER A 23 -4.87 15.77 4.81
N GLN A 24 -5.89 16.62 4.90
CA GLN A 24 -6.18 17.35 6.13
C GLN A 24 -6.58 16.42 7.29
N LEU A 25 -7.40 15.40 7.01
CA LEU A 25 -7.89 14.47 8.03
C LEU A 25 -6.80 13.54 8.57
N TYR A 26 -5.94 12.97 7.71
CA TYR A 26 -4.92 12.00 8.11
C TYR A 26 -3.59 12.64 8.50
N LEU A 27 -3.20 13.73 7.85
CA LEU A 27 -1.86 14.33 7.98
C LEU A 27 -1.88 15.72 8.62
N GLY A 28 -3.07 16.31 8.84
CA GLY A 28 -3.21 17.65 9.39
C GLY A 28 -2.76 18.78 8.46
N GLN A 29 -2.35 18.45 7.24
CA GLN A 29 -1.80 19.39 6.26
C GLN A 29 -2.12 18.98 4.83
N VAL A 30 -2.10 19.95 3.92
CA VAL A 30 -2.18 19.72 2.47
C VAL A 30 -0.82 19.99 1.85
N MET A 31 -0.19 18.92 1.36
CA MET A 31 1.12 19.01 0.71
C MET A 31 0.99 19.33 -0.79
N PRO A 32 1.80 20.25 -1.34
CA PRO A 32 1.87 20.51 -2.77
C PRO A 32 2.22 19.24 -3.58
N PRO A 33 1.64 19.04 -4.77
CA PRO A 33 1.97 17.91 -5.63
C PRO A 33 3.48 17.76 -5.91
N GLU A 34 4.19 18.87 -6.10
CA GLU A 34 5.62 18.91 -6.41
C GLU A 34 6.46 18.35 -5.25
N GLU A 35 6.09 18.67 -4.02
CA GLU A 35 6.76 18.16 -2.83
C GLU A 35 6.56 16.64 -2.69
N ILE A 36 5.34 16.16 -2.93
CA ILE A 36 5.03 14.72 -2.96
C ILE A 36 5.89 14.01 -4.02
N VAL A 37 6.00 14.59 -5.22
CA VAL A 37 6.84 14.03 -6.30
C VAL A 37 8.31 13.99 -5.89
N ASN A 38 8.80 15.04 -5.23
CA ASN A 38 10.19 15.10 -4.75
C ASN A 38 10.45 14.04 -3.66
N LEU A 39 9.51 13.80 -2.76
CA LEU A 39 9.63 12.73 -1.75
C LEU A 39 9.69 11.36 -2.41
N VAL A 40 8.81 11.09 -3.39
CA VAL A 40 8.82 9.82 -4.14
C VAL A 40 10.14 9.62 -4.89
N ASN A 41 10.69 10.68 -5.50
CA ASN A 41 11.95 10.60 -6.24
C ASN A 41 13.19 10.39 -5.34
N LYS A 42 13.09 10.68 -4.04
CA LYS A 42 14.19 10.49 -3.10
C LYS A 42 14.35 9.04 -2.65
N VAL A 43 13.31 8.22 -2.80
CA VAL A 43 13.31 6.81 -2.38
C VAL A 43 14.37 6.03 -3.15
N GLN A 44 15.28 5.40 -2.42
CA GLN A 44 16.33 4.54 -2.96
C GLN A 44 15.98 3.05 -2.84
N GLY A 45 16.77 2.19 -3.49
CA GLY A 45 16.57 0.75 -3.43
C GLY A 45 16.72 0.20 -2.01
N GLU A 46 17.64 0.75 -1.23
CA GLU A 46 17.92 0.36 0.15
C GLU A 46 16.72 0.66 1.06
N ASP A 47 16.05 1.80 0.86
CA ASP A 47 14.83 2.16 1.60
C ASP A 47 13.73 1.12 1.39
N ILE A 48 13.59 0.65 0.15
CA ILE A 48 12.61 -0.39 -0.21
C ILE A 48 12.97 -1.72 0.46
N GLN A 49 14.23 -2.14 0.41
CA GLN A 49 14.67 -3.40 1.03
C GLN A 49 14.53 -3.37 2.56
N ALA A 50 14.87 -2.25 3.19
CA ALA A 50 14.71 -2.05 4.62
C ALA A 50 13.24 -2.12 5.04
N LEU A 51 12.37 -1.37 4.35
CA LEU A 51 10.94 -1.36 4.63
C LEU A 51 10.29 -2.73 4.40
N ALA A 52 10.68 -3.44 3.33
CA ALA A 52 10.19 -4.78 3.04
C ALA A 52 10.58 -5.77 4.15
N SER A 53 11.82 -5.71 4.64
CA SER A 53 12.29 -6.57 5.73
C SER A 53 11.58 -6.28 7.07
N GLU A 54 11.16 -5.03 7.28
CA GLU A 54 10.39 -4.63 8.46
C GLU A 54 8.93 -5.06 8.39
N MET A 55 8.27 -4.82 7.24
CA MET A 55 6.83 -5.00 7.09
C MET A 55 6.41 -6.41 6.67
N LEU A 56 7.20 -7.08 5.82
CA LEU A 56 6.82 -8.36 5.19
C LEU A 56 7.27 -9.57 6.01
N LYS A 57 7.06 -9.49 7.32
CA LYS A 57 7.36 -10.58 8.24
C LYS A 57 6.26 -11.65 8.17
N PRO A 58 6.59 -12.91 7.86
CA PRO A 58 5.63 -14.02 7.77
C PRO A 58 4.69 -14.12 8.97
N GLU A 59 5.22 -13.90 10.17
CA GLU A 59 4.48 -13.96 11.44
C GLU A 59 3.36 -12.91 11.55
N ASN A 60 3.40 -11.84 10.76
CA ASN A 60 2.41 -10.76 10.76
C ASN A 60 1.31 -10.96 9.71
N PHE A 61 1.37 -12.02 8.89
CA PHE A 61 0.41 -12.20 7.79
C PHE A 61 -0.88 -12.83 8.30
N SER A 62 -2.01 -12.33 7.79
CA SER A 62 -3.34 -12.86 8.07
C SER A 62 -4.00 -13.34 6.79
N LEU A 63 -4.58 -14.54 6.82
CA LEU A 63 -5.28 -15.12 5.67
C LEU A 63 -6.76 -15.33 6.02
N ALA A 64 -7.65 -14.74 5.22
CA ALA A 64 -9.09 -14.93 5.32
C ALA A 64 -9.62 -15.52 4.01
N THR A 65 -10.42 -16.58 4.09
CA THR A 65 -10.96 -17.27 2.91
C THR A 65 -12.46 -17.56 3.10
N ILE A 66 -13.23 -17.56 2.01
CA ILE A 66 -14.67 -17.82 2.00
C ILE A 66 -14.97 -18.88 0.94
N GLY A 67 -15.64 -19.97 1.32
CA GLY A 67 -16.02 -21.06 0.42
C GLY A 67 -16.70 -22.22 1.16
N PRO A 68 -17.28 -23.20 0.45
CA PRO A 68 -17.69 -24.47 1.05
C PRO A 68 -16.44 -25.28 1.36
N TRP A 69 -16.01 -25.27 2.62
CA TRP A 69 -14.86 -26.05 3.08
C TRP A 69 -15.35 -27.43 3.53
N GLU A 70 -15.09 -28.47 2.74
CA GLU A 70 -15.33 -29.85 3.18
C GLU A 70 -14.30 -30.26 4.27
N ASP A 71 -13.08 -29.74 4.18
CA ASP A 71 -11.99 -29.84 5.17
C ASP A 71 -10.98 -28.70 4.91
N CYS A 72 -10.40 -28.13 5.97
CA CYS A 72 -9.31 -27.17 5.93
C CYS A 72 -7.98 -27.76 5.41
N GLY A 73 -7.91 -29.02 5.01
CA GLY A 73 -6.69 -29.70 4.55
C GLY A 73 -5.96 -29.02 3.39
N ASN A 74 -6.66 -28.45 2.41
CA ASN A 74 -6.04 -27.71 1.30
C ASN A 74 -5.47 -26.35 1.75
N LEU A 75 -6.14 -25.68 2.68
CA LEU A 75 -5.67 -24.44 3.27
C LEU A 75 -4.41 -24.68 4.10
N LYS A 76 -4.38 -25.78 4.87
CA LYS A 76 -3.22 -26.18 5.67
C LYS A 76 -2.00 -26.48 4.80
N LYS A 77 -2.17 -27.24 3.72
CA LYS A 77 -1.10 -27.49 2.72
C LYS A 77 -0.56 -26.21 2.08
N ALA A 78 -1.42 -25.24 1.77
CA ALA A 78 -0.99 -23.96 1.21
C ALA A 78 -0.20 -23.13 2.23
N LEU A 79 -0.59 -23.18 3.52
CA LEU A 79 0.09 -22.47 4.60
C LEU A 79 1.44 -23.11 4.96
N ASP A 80 1.54 -24.44 4.99
CA ASP A 80 2.77 -25.16 5.32
C ASP A 80 3.90 -24.92 4.29
N GLY A 81 3.55 -24.55 3.06
CA GLY A 81 4.53 -24.23 2.00
C GLY A 81 4.89 -22.75 1.86
N LEU A 82 4.20 -21.84 2.55
CA LEU A 82 4.41 -20.39 2.41
C LEU A 82 5.59 -19.88 3.26
N TRP A 83 5.93 -20.57 4.36
CA TRP A 83 6.92 -20.11 5.36
C TRP A 83 8.18 -20.98 5.45
N ASN A 84 8.44 -21.85 4.46
CA ASN A 84 9.75 -22.46 4.22
C ASN A 84 10.57 -21.61 3.25
#